data_AF-A0A2V9LF72-F1
#
_entry.id   AF-A0A2V9LF72-F1
#
_cell.length_a   1.000
_cell.length_b   1.000
_cell.length_c   1.000
_cell.angle_alpha   90.00
_cell.angle_beta   90.00
_cell.angle_gamma   90.00
#
_symmetry.space_group_name_H-M   'P 1'
#
loop_
_entity.id
_entity.type
_entity.pdbx_description
1 polymer ?
#
loop_
_entity_poly.entity_id
_entity_poly.type
_entity_poly.pdbx_seq_one_letter_code
_entity_poly.pdbx_strand_id
1 'polypeptide(L)'
;MVVFWSAQAFAREDTVASGRPGVQEQTTPQRVLVLSIPARKLAVREGGRLLKVYDVAVGKASTPSPTGKMKIINKVVDPTYYHKGEVVRPGKSNPLGNRWMGLSAQGYGIHGTNEQTSVGKAASHGCIRMRKRDVEELFTLVRVGDVVVIRGERGRKPAEIFAGRTAPAQSAPAPSTRRAPDPSLAEWAATAEEF
;
A
#
# COMPACT_ATOMS: atom_id res chain seq x y z
N MET A 1 -49.73 -22.56 -52.99
CA MET A 1 -50.06 -21.24 -53.56
C MET A 1 -48.74 -20.51 -53.74
N VAL A 2 -48.37 -20.21 -54.99
CA VAL A 2 -47.13 -19.53 -55.39
C VAL A 2 -47.50 -18.09 -55.72
N VAL A 3 -46.84 -17.08 -55.12
CA VAL A 3 -46.50 -15.81 -55.80
C VAL A 3 -45.29 -15.17 -55.12
N PHE A 4 -44.40 -14.67 -55.97
CA PHE A 4 -43.10 -14.02 -55.74
C PHE A 4 -43.23 -12.53 -55.39
N TRP A 5 -42.19 -11.93 -54.78
CA TRP A 5 -41.47 -10.79 -55.39
C TRP A 5 -40.09 -10.51 -54.74
N SER A 6 -39.07 -10.38 -55.59
CA SER A 6 -37.70 -9.89 -55.31
C SER A 6 -37.63 -8.38 -55.07
N ALA A 7 -36.58 -7.91 -54.38
CA ALA A 7 -35.86 -6.69 -54.74
C ALA A 7 -34.41 -6.72 -54.26
N GLN A 8 -33.53 -6.20 -55.10
CA GLN A 8 -32.06 -6.26 -55.04
C GLN A 8 -31.38 -5.57 -53.85
N ALA A 9 -30.14 -5.98 -53.66
CA ALA A 9 -29.09 -5.32 -52.90
C ALA A 9 -28.85 -3.85 -53.31
N PHE A 10 -28.51 -3.03 -52.31
CA PHE A 10 -27.61 -1.88 -52.46
C PHE A 10 -26.62 -1.88 -51.30
N ALA A 11 -25.33 -1.91 -51.65
CA ALA A 11 -24.21 -1.68 -50.74
C ALA A 11 -24.21 -0.22 -50.25
N ARG A 12 -23.80 0.02 -49.01
CA ARG A 12 -22.78 1.01 -48.61
C ARG A 12 -22.19 0.60 -47.25
N GLU A 13 -20.87 0.60 -47.19
CA GLU A 13 -20.07 0.48 -45.96
C GLU A 13 -20.35 1.68 -45.05
N ASP A 14 -20.63 1.43 -43.78
CA ASP A 14 -20.34 2.37 -42.71
C ASP A 14 -19.80 1.59 -41.52
N THR A 15 -18.49 1.73 -41.34
CA THR A 15 -17.73 1.30 -40.18
C THR A 15 -18.37 1.88 -38.92
N VAL A 16 -19.06 1.06 -38.13
CA VAL A 16 -19.32 1.38 -36.71
C VAL A 16 -18.47 0.44 -35.89
N ALA A 17 -17.28 0.93 -35.53
CA ALA A 17 -16.51 0.40 -34.42
C ALA A 17 -17.41 0.40 -33.18
N SER A 18 -17.90 -0.76 -32.78
CA SER A 18 -18.60 -0.95 -31.52
C SER A 18 -17.58 -0.94 -30.37
N GLY A 19 -16.96 0.21 -30.14
CA GLY A 19 -16.29 0.50 -28.88
C GLY A 19 -17.36 0.66 -27.82
N ARG A 20 -17.66 -0.41 -27.07
CA ARG A 20 -18.27 -0.24 -25.76
C ARG A 20 -17.34 0.69 -24.97
N PRO A 21 -17.79 1.85 -24.47
CA PRO A 21 -16.95 2.65 -23.58
C PRO A 21 -16.57 1.74 -22.42
N GLY A 22 -15.27 1.46 -22.32
CA GLY A 22 -14.73 0.60 -21.29
C GLY A 22 -15.23 1.11 -19.95
N VAL A 23 -15.82 0.21 -19.17
CA VAL A 23 -15.86 0.37 -17.73
C VAL A 23 -14.39 0.56 -17.35
N GLN A 24 -13.99 1.80 -17.13
CA GLN A 24 -12.73 2.08 -16.48
C GLN A 24 -12.89 1.41 -15.12
N GLU A 25 -12.29 0.24 -14.97
CA GLU A 25 -12.20 -0.44 -13.69
C GLU A 25 -11.45 0.54 -12.79
N GLN A 26 -12.22 1.28 -12.00
CA GLN A 26 -11.69 2.19 -11.02
C GLN A 26 -11.03 1.30 -9.99
N THR A 27 -9.76 0.94 -10.24
CA THR A 27 -8.95 0.15 -9.33
C THR A 27 -8.87 0.98 -8.07
N THR A 28 -9.69 0.64 -7.08
CA THR A 28 -9.62 1.27 -5.77
C THR A 28 -8.17 1.13 -5.32
N PRO A 29 -7.47 2.23 -4.98
CA PRO A 29 -6.05 2.16 -4.72
C PRO A 29 -5.80 1.13 -3.62
N GLN A 30 -4.91 0.18 -3.91
CA GLN A 30 -4.64 -0.94 -3.01
C GLN A 30 -4.05 -0.40 -1.70
N ARG A 31 -4.74 -0.65 -0.59
CA ARG A 31 -4.26 -0.33 0.74
C ARG A 31 -3.37 -1.45 1.25
N VAL A 32 -2.17 -1.08 1.72
CA VAL A 32 -1.16 -2.01 2.21
C VAL A 32 -0.67 -1.54 3.58
N LEU A 33 -0.76 -2.44 4.55
CA LEU A 33 -0.20 -2.27 5.87
C LEU A 33 1.22 -2.85 5.87
N VAL A 34 2.20 -2.09 6.37
CA VAL A 34 3.58 -2.56 6.50
C VAL A 34 3.99 -2.49 7.95
N LEU A 35 4.20 -3.66 8.56
CA LEU A 35 4.66 -3.79 9.94
C LEU A 35 6.16 -4.07 9.97
N SER A 36 6.89 -3.33 10.78
CA SER A 36 8.28 -3.62 11.13
C SER A 36 8.35 -4.10 12.58
N ILE A 37 8.70 -5.37 12.77
CA ILE A 37 8.93 -5.97 14.09
C ILE A 37 10.06 -5.24 14.85
N PRO A 38 11.26 -5.02 14.28
CA PRO A 38 12.33 -4.36 15.03
C PRO A 38 12.02 -2.90 15.36
N ALA A 39 11.32 -2.18 14.47
CA ALA A 39 10.93 -0.80 14.71
C ALA A 39 9.72 -0.67 15.64
N ARG A 40 8.90 -1.73 15.79
CA ARG A 40 7.63 -1.73 16.52
C ARG A 40 6.67 -0.66 16.00
N LYS A 41 6.58 -0.58 14.67
CA LYS A 41 5.76 0.40 13.96
C LYS A 41 4.94 -0.28 12.87
N LEU A 42 3.73 0.25 12.64
CA LEU A 42 2.82 -0.15 11.57
C LEU A 42 2.51 1.05 10.69
N ALA A 43 2.88 0.99 9.41
CA ALA A 43 2.51 1.99 8.41
C ALA A 43 1.27 1.56 7.63
N VAL A 44 0.38 2.49 7.35
CA VAL A 44 -0.69 2.31 6.37
C VAL A 44 -0.36 3.12 5.12
N ARG A 45 -0.35 2.45 3.97
CA ARG A 45 -0.08 3.03 2.66
C ARG A 45 -1.23 2.81 1.70
N GLU A 46 -1.45 3.75 0.81
CA GLU A 46 -2.45 3.66 -0.25
C GLU A 46 -1.90 4.35 -1.51
N GLY A 47 -1.91 3.66 -2.64
CA GLY A 47 -1.34 4.20 -3.89
C GLY A 47 0.15 4.60 -3.74
N GLY A 48 0.92 3.89 -2.91
CA GLY A 48 2.32 4.20 -2.61
C GLY A 48 2.55 5.33 -1.60
N ARG A 49 1.54 6.15 -1.30
CA ARG A 49 1.62 7.24 -0.31
C ARG A 49 1.47 6.71 1.10
N LEU A 50 2.24 7.26 2.04
CA LEU A 50 2.06 7.01 3.46
C LEU A 50 0.85 7.79 3.99
N LEU A 51 -0.10 7.09 4.60
CA LEU A 51 -1.28 7.70 5.21
C LEU A 51 -1.05 7.96 6.70
N LYS A 52 -0.59 6.93 7.43
CA LYS A 52 -0.44 6.97 8.89
C LYS A 52 0.60 5.98 9.36
N VAL A 53 1.21 6.27 10.51
CA VAL A 53 2.13 5.38 11.22
C VAL A 53 1.68 5.25 12.66
N TYR A 54 1.65 4.02 13.16
CA TYR A 54 1.24 3.69 14.52
C TYR A 54 2.37 3.01 15.29
N ASP A 55 2.40 3.23 16.60
CA ASP A 55 3.14 2.41 17.55
C ASP A 55 2.43 1.09 17.80
N VAL A 56 3.19 -0.01 17.81
CA VAL A 56 2.64 -1.35 18.07
C VAL A 56 3.47 -2.11 19.09
N ALA A 57 2.84 -3.01 19.84
CA ALA A 57 3.56 -4.09 20.52
C ALA A 57 3.59 -5.32 19.59
N VAL A 58 4.70 -6.05 19.62
CA VAL A 58 4.91 -7.27 18.84
C VAL A 58 5.27 -8.43 19.76
N GLY A 59 5.33 -9.63 19.19
CA GLY A 59 5.73 -10.84 19.91
C GLY A 59 7.10 -10.70 20.55
N LYS A 60 7.26 -11.21 21.77
CA LYS A 60 8.59 -11.40 22.40
C LYS A 60 9.39 -12.46 21.63
N ALA A 61 10.70 -12.51 21.86
CA ALA A 61 11.60 -13.44 21.17
C ALA A 61 11.16 -14.92 21.29
N SER A 62 10.60 -15.31 22.44
CA SER A 62 10.10 -16.67 22.69
C SER A 62 8.74 -16.99 22.08
N THR A 63 7.98 -15.97 21.61
CA THR A 63 6.70 -16.14 20.92
C THR A 63 6.59 -15.05 19.83
N PRO A 64 7.37 -15.16 18.75
CA PRO A 64 7.52 -14.09 17.77
C PRO A 64 6.24 -13.86 16.97
N SER A 65 6.07 -12.64 16.48
CA SER A 65 5.05 -12.34 15.47
C SER A 65 5.40 -13.01 14.14
N PRO A 66 4.42 -13.46 13.35
CA PRO A 66 4.66 -14.09 12.06
C PRO A 66 5.27 -13.07 11.10
N THR A 67 6.11 -13.54 10.18
CA THR A 67 6.68 -12.71 9.11
C THR A 67 6.07 -13.09 7.75
N GLY A 68 6.15 -12.18 6.78
CA GLY A 68 5.66 -12.41 5.42
C GLY A 68 4.42 -11.60 5.06
N LYS A 69 3.80 -11.96 3.93
CA LYS A 69 2.60 -11.31 3.40
C LYS A 69 1.35 -12.07 3.85
N MET A 70 0.36 -11.34 4.34
CA MET A 70 -0.92 -11.87 4.80
C MET A 70 -2.05 -10.88 4.46
N LYS A 71 -3.29 -11.28 4.70
CA LYS A 71 -4.47 -10.44 4.48
C LYS A 71 -5.26 -10.26 5.77
N ILE A 72 -5.98 -9.15 5.88
CA ILE A 72 -7.05 -9.01 6.88
C ILE A 72 -8.21 -9.91 6.42
N ILE A 73 -8.59 -10.89 7.23
CA ILE A 73 -9.65 -11.88 6.88
C ILE A 73 -10.98 -11.59 7.58
N ASN A 74 -10.96 -10.95 8.74
CA ASN A 74 -12.16 -10.55 9.45
C ASN A 74 -11.90 -9.34 10.36
N LYS A 75 -12.98 -8.72 10.81
CA LYS A 75 -12.97 -7.55 11.68
C LYS A 75 -14.09 -7.69 12.71
N VAL A 76 -13.79 -7.49 13.99
CA VAL A 76 -14.76 -7.60 15.09
C VAL A 76 -14.68 -6.39 16.00
N VAL A 77 -15.82 -5.78 16.28
CA VAL A 77 -16.01 -4.74 17.29
C VAL A 77 -16.28 -5.44 18.62
N ASP A 78 -15.61 -4.99 19.68
CA ASP A 78 -15.75 -5.50 21.04
C ASP A 78 -15.68 -7.03 21.09
N PRO A 79 -14.53 -7.62 20.72
CA PRO A 79 -14.38 -9.06 20.57
C PRO A 79 -14.42 -9.78 21.93
N THR A 80 -15.03 -10.96 21.98
CA THR A 80 -14.84 -11.90 23.09
C THR A 80 -13.49 -12.60 22.94
N TYR A 81 -12.73 -12.71 24.03
CA TYR A 81 -11.46 -13.44 24.05
C TYR A 81 -11.66 -14.86 24.56
N TYR A 82 -11.09 -15.83 23.85
CA TYR A 82 -11.12 -17.25 24.16
C TYR A 82 -9.69 -17.77 24.33
N HIS A 83 -9.38 -18.37 25.47
CA HIS A 83 -8.07 -18.98 25.71
C HIS A 83 -8.15 -20.12 26.72
N LYS A 84 -7.75 -21.33 26.32
CA LYS A 84 -7.65 -22.51 27.21
C LYS A 84 -8.91 -22.75 28.09
N GLY A 85 -10.10 -22.58 27.50
CA GLY A 85 -11.38 -22.75 28.21
C GLY A 85 -11.84 -21.49 28.97
N GLU A 86 -11.01 -20.46 29.08
CA GLU A 86 -11.40 -19.16 29.62
C GLU A 86 -12.09 -18.32 28.56
N VAL A 87 -13.20 -17.68 28.94
CA VAL A 87 -13.97 -16.77 28.11
C VAL A 87 -14.01 -15.40 28.79
N VAL A 88 -13.35 -14.42 28.20
CA VAL A 88 -13.38 -13.03 28.67
C VAL A 88 -14.27 -12.23 27.75
N ARG A 89 -15.42 -11.79 28.27
CA ARG A 89 -16.37 -10.95 27.56
C ARG A 89 -15.76 -9.58 27.19
N PRO A 90 -16.36 -8.84 26.25
CA PRO A 90 -15.90 -7.51 25.92
C PRO A 90 -15.92 -6.59 27.14
N GLY A 91 -14.89 -5.75 27.30
CA GLY A 91 -14.77 -4.87 28.46
C GLY A 91 -13.32 -4.51 28.78
N LYS A 92 -13.13 -3.76 29.88
CA LYS A 92 -11.82 -3.22 30.30
C LYS A 92 -10.77 -4.30 30.57
N SER A 93 -11.18 -5.49 31.02
CA SER A 93 -10.29 -6.61 31.32
C SER A 93 -9.91 -7.44 30.10
N ASN A 94 -10.56 -7.22 28.95
CA ASN A 94 -10.34 -8.05 27.77
C ASN A 94 -8.96 -7.75 27.12
N PRO A 95 -8.08 -8.76 26.97
CA PRO A 95 -6.74 -8.55 26.43
C PRO A 95 -6.72 -8.20 24.94
N LEU A 96 -7.80 -8.47 24.20
CA LEU A 96 -7.96 -8.05 22.81
C LEU A 96 -8.35 -6.57 22.69
N GLY A 97 -8.74 -5.94 23.80
CA GLY A 97 -9.31 -4.60 23.81
C GLY A 97 -10.66 -4.58 23.09
N ASN A 98 -10.91 -3.51 22.35
CA ASN A 98 -12.21 -3.18 21.75
C ASN A 98 -12.29 -3.45 20.25
N ARG A 99 -11.18 -3.79 19.59
CA ARG A 99 -11.15 -4.05 18.14
C ARG A 99 -10.23 -5.21 17.84
N TRP A 100 -10.69 -6.07 16.94
CA TRP A 100 -9.92 -7.19 16.40
C TRP A 100 -9.93 -7.14 14.87
N MET A 101 -8.76 -7.34 14.26
CA MET A 101 -8.57 -7.51 12.82
C MET A 101 -7.75 -8.77 12.61
N GLY A 102 -8.40 -9.87 12.26
CA GLY A 102 -7.74 -11.17 12.09
C GLY A 102 -6.93 -11.22 10.81
N LEU A 103 -5.80 -11.90 10.87
CA LEU A 103 -4.89 -12.09 9.76
C LEU A 103 -5.06 -13.49 9.17
N SER A 104 -4.72 -13.66 7.90
CA SER A 104 -4.74 -14.97 7.24
C SER A 104 -3.74 -15.97 7.84
N ALA A 105 -2.84 -15.53 8.72
CA ALA A 105 -2.07 -16.39 9.59
C ALA A 105 -2.92 -16.81 10.79
N GLN A 106 -3.27 -18.11 10.87
CA GLN A 106 -4.17 -18.64 11.89
C GLN A 106 -3.74 -18.27 13.32
N GLY A 107 -4.68 -17.75 14.10
CA GLY A 107 -4.45 -17.35 15.49
C GLY A 107 -3.79 -15.97 15.67
N TYR A 108 -3.47 -15.26 14.58
CA TYR A 108 -2.85 -13.94 14.64
C TYR A 108 -3.81 -12.83 14.23
N GLY A 109 -3.65 -11.67 14.86
CA GLY A 109 -4.47 -10.49 14.58
C GLY A 109 -3.77 -9.19 14.99
N ILE A 110 -4.28 -8.08 14.45
CA ILE A 110 -4.04 -6.73 14.92
C ILE A 110 -5.20 -6.37 15.84
N HIS A 111 -4.92 -6.01 17.09
CA HIS A 111 -5.95 -5.77 18.08
C HIS A 111 -5.57 -4.70 19.09
N GLY A 112 -6.56 -4.25 19.88
CA GLY A 112 -6.34 -3.33 20.98
C GLY A 112 -5.59 -3.98 22.14
N THR A 113 -5.55 -3.35 23.30
CA THR A 113 -5.03 -3.97 24.52
C THR A 113 -5.66 -3.34 25.75
N ASN A 114 -5.86 -4.13 26.80
CA ASN A 114 -6.17 -3.62 28.14
C ASN A 114 -4.91 -3.09 28.84
N GLU A 115 -3.72 -3.53 28.42
CA GLU A 115 -2.43 -3.13 28.97
C GLU A 115 -1.76 -2.07 28.07
N GLN A 116 -2.20 -0.82 28.18
CA GLN A 116 -1.74 0.26 27.28
C GLN A 116 -0.22 0.52 27.35
N THR A 117 0.39 0.27 28.51
CA THR A 117 1.84 0.43 28.75
C THR A 117 2.70 -0.64 28.07
N SER A 118 2.09 -1.68 27.47
CA SER A 118 2.77 -2.69 26.67
C SER A 118 3.06 -2.25 25.23
N VAL A 119 2.35 -1.22 24.73
CA VAL A 119 2.53 -0.73 23.35
C VAL A 119 3.92 -0.11 23.17
N GLY A 120 4.59 -0.48 22.09
CA GLY A 120 5.98 -0.09 21.84
C GLY A 120 7.01 -1.03 22.48
N LYS A 121 6.60 -2.19 23.00
CA LYS A 121 7.48 -3.24 23.56
C LYS A 121 7.30 -4.58 22.82
N ALA A 122 8.27 -5.48 22.95
CA ALA A 122 8.16 -6.87 22.49
C ALA A 122 7.59 -7.74 23.63
N ALA A 123 6.29 -7.65 23.87
CA ALA A 123 5.64 -8.15 25.09
C ALA A 123 4.46 -9.10 24.82
N SER A 124 4.06 -9.30 23.57
CA SER A 124 2.89 -10.13 23.25
C SER A 124 3.27 -11.59 23.01
N HIS A 125 2.25 -12.46 22.96
CA HIS A 125 2.35 -13.85 22.52
C HIS A 125 2.31 -13.99 20.98
N GLY A 126 2.82 -12.98 20.26
CA GLY A 126 2.92 -12.98 18.79
C GLY A 126 1.88 -12.12 18.07
N CYS A 127 0.76 -11.76 18.71
CA CYS A 127 -0.22 -10.82 18.15
C CYS A 127 0.28 -9.37 18.16
N ILE A 128 -0.30 -8.53 17.29
CA ILE A 128 0.09 -7.13 17.14
C ILE A 128 -0.86 -6.28 17.99
N ARG A 129 -0.35 -5.69 19.08
CA ARG A 129 -1.16 -4.89 20.01
C ARG A 129 -1.04 -3.40 19.69
N MET A 130 -2.15 -2.70 19.78
CA MET A 130 -2.26 -1.25 19.55
C MET A 130 -2.98 -0.56 20.70
N ARG A 131 -2.72 0.74 20.87
CA ARG A 131 -3.50 1.55 21.82
C ARG A 131 -4.95 1.61 21.37
N LYS A 132 -5.87 1.80 22.32
CA LYS A 132 -7.32 1.84 22.04
C LYS A 132 -7.67 2.81 20.89
N ARG A 133 -7.20 4.06 20.98
CA ARG A 133 -7.46 5.08 19.96
C ARG A 133 -6.92 4.68 18.58
N ASP A 134 -5.68 4.17 18.56
CA ASP A 134 -4.99 3.83 17.32
C ASP A 134 -5.65 2.64 16.62
N VAL A 135 -6.10 1.63 17.39
CA VAL A 135 -6.80 0.47 16.81
C VAL A 135 -8.19 0.85 16.32
N GLU A 136 -8.88 1.78 16.99
CA GLU A 136 -10.17 2.31 16.51
C GLU A 136 -9.99 3.04 15.17
N GLU A 137 -8.97 3.92 15.08
CA GLU A 137 -8.64 4.61 13.84
C GLU A 137 -8.28 3.63 12.72
N LEU A 138 -7.34 2.71 12.99
CA LEU A 138 -6.94 1.70 12.01
C LEU A 138 -8.13 0.84 11.56
N PHE A 139 -9.01 0.46 12.48
CA PHE A 139 -10.20 -0.33 12.16
C PHE A 139 -11.13 0.39 11.19
N THR A 140 -11.27 1.72 11.28
CA THR A 140 -12.04 2.47 10.27
C THR A 140 -11.29 2.59 8.94
N LEU A 141 -9.97 2.68 9.00
CA LEU A 141 -9.12 2.91 7.84
C LEU A 141 -8.95 1.66 6.97
N VAL A 142 -8.99 0.45 7.51
CA VAL A 142 -8.65 -0.77 6.74
C VAL A 142 -9.87 -1.64 6.45
N ARG A 143 -9.79 -2.40 5.36
CA ARG A 143 -10.84 -3.31 4.91
C ARG A 143 -10.41 -4.77 5.00
N VAL A 144 -11.39 -5.67 5.07
CA VAL A 144 -11.15 -7.09 4.82
C VAL A 144 -10.61 -7.23 3.39
N GLY A 145 -9.55 -8.02 3.23
CA GLY A 145 -8.81 -8.19 1.98
C GLY A 145 -7.56 -7.32 1.86
N ASP A 146 -7.42 -6.25 2.66
CA ASP A 146 -6.21 -5.42 2.64
C ASP A 146 -4.98 -6.25 3.00
N VAL A 147 -3.86 -5.97 2.31
CA VAL A 147 -2.61 -6.71 2.46
C VAL A 147 -1.85 -6.19 3.66
N VAL A 148 -1.33 -7.11 4.48
CA VAL A 148 -0.43 -6.82 5.60
C VAL A 148 0.91 -7.49 5.32
N VAL A 149 1.99 -6.71 5.35
CA VAL A 149 3.35 -7.19 5.14
C VAL A 149 4.12 -7.03 6.46
N ILE A 150 4.47 -8.16 7.08
CA ILE A 150 5.22 -8.16 8.34
C ILE A 150 6.69 -8.48 8.09
N ARG A 151 7.57 -7.58 8.52
CA ARG A 151 9.03 -7.66 8.31
C ARG A 151 9.75 -7.89 9.64
N GLY A 152 10.52 -8.98 9.69
CA GLY A 152 11.35 -9.35 10.85
C GLY A 152 12.79 -8.81 10.80
N GLU A 153 13.29 -8.51 9.61
CA GLU A 153 14.68 -8.11 9.41
C GLU A 153 14.96 -6.66 9.84
N ARG A 154 16.15 -6.41 10.40
CA ARG A 154 16.66 -5.06 10.73
C ARG A 154 17.20 -4.28 9.50
N GLY A 155 17.22 -4.90 8.32
CA GLY A 155 17.99 -4.45 7.15
C GLY A 155 17.47 -3.19 6.46
N ARG A 156 16.15 -2.91 6.47
CA ARG A 156 15.65 -1.60 6.04
C ARG A 156 15.55 -0.67 7.23
N LYS A 157 16.17 0.51 7.11
CA LYS A 157 16.00 1.58 8.09
C LYS A 157 14.50 1.85 8.25
N PRO A 158 13.97 1.95 9.48
CA PRO A 158 12.58 2.33 9.73
C PRO A 158 12.16 3.53 8.87
N ALA A 159 13.04 4.51 8.74
CA ALA A 159 12.86 5.69 7.89
C ALA A 159 12.49 5.37 6.43
N GLU A 160 12.93 4.27 5.83
CA GLU A 160 12.55 3.92 4.45
C GLU A 160 11.16 3.28 4.35
N ILE A 161 10.73 2.61 5.41
CA ILE A 161 9.37 2.06 5.52
C ILE A 161 8.37 3.21 5.72
N PHE A 162 8.79 4.21 6.49
CA PHE A 162 7.99 5.37 6.91
C PHE A 162 8.28 6.65 6.11
N ALA A 163 9.18 6.63 5.12
CA ALA A 163 9.35 7.72 4.19
C ALA A 163 8.19 7.67 3.19
N GLY A 164 7.34 8.70 3.23
CA GLY A 164 6.40 8.96 2.16
C GLY A 164 7.19 9.29 0.90
N ARG A 165 7.42 8.31 0.03
CA ARG A 165 7.86 8.63 -1.32
C ARG A 165 6.67 9.24 -2.04
N THR A 166 6.62 10.56 -2.08
CA THR A 166 6.41 11.25 -3.36
C THR A 166 7.37 10.59 -4.34
N ALA A 167 6.86 10.01 -5.43
CA ALA A 167 7.75 9.47 -6.46
C ALA A 167 8.73 10.59 -6.89
N PRO A 168 10.02 10.30 -7.14
CA PRO A 168 10.80 11.24 -7.91
C PRO A 168 10.10 11.40 -9.25
N ALA A 169 9.75 12.63 -9.60
CA ALA A 169 9.44 12.98 -10.97
C ALA A 169 10.54 12.37 -11.84
N GLN A 170 10.14 11.65 -12.89
CA GLN A 170 11.06 11.16 -13.89
C GLN A 170 11.98 12.31 -14.27
N SER A 171 13.28 12.13 -14.03
CA SER A 171 14.30 13.02 -14.56
C SER A 171 14.10 13.04 -16.06
N ALA A 172 13.60 14.16 -16.57
CA ALA A 172 13.61 14.44 -18.00
C ALA A 172 15.02 14.17 -18.54
N PRO A 173 15.17 13.60 -19.75
CA PRO A 173 16.50 13.50 -20.35
C PRO A 173 17.09 14.90 -20.47
N ALA A 174 18.34 15.04 -20.04
CA ALA A 174 19.09 16.28 -20.14
C ALA A 174 19.07 16.80 -21.60
N PRO A 175 18.97 18.12 -21.84
CA PRO A 175 19.11 18.65 -23.18
C PRO A 175 20.51 18.29 -23.70
N SER A 176 20.56 17.61 -24.85
CA SER A 176 21.80 17.37 -25.57
C SER A 176 22.41 18.72 -25.91
N THR A 177 23.52 19.08 -25.27
CA THR A 177 24.30 20.26 -25.64
C THR A 177 24.86 20.02 -27.04
N ARG A 178 24.38 20.83 -27.99
CA ARG A 178 24.97 20.91 -29.32
C ARG A 178 26.41 21.41 -29.13
N ARG A 179 27.39 20.59 -29.51
CA ARG A 179 28.82 20.93 -29.47
C ARG A 179 29.05 22.19 -30.30
N ALA A 180 29.63 23.23 -29.70
CA ALA A 180 30.12 24.40 -30.44
C ALA A 180 31.28 23.97 -31.36
N PRO A 181 31.39 24.51 -32.58
CA PRO A 181 32.53 24.24 -33.43
C PRO A 181 33.82 24.84 -32.84
N ASP A 182 34.91 24.10 -33.05
CA ASP A 182 36.29 24.38 -32.64
C ASP A 182 36.83 25.65 -33.33
N PRO A 183 37.30 26.68 -32.61
CA PRO A 183 37.93 27.85 -33.21
C PRO A 183 39.44 27.62 -33.33
N SER A 184 39.84 26.74 -34.25
CA SER A 184 41.19 26.76 -34.79
C SER A 184 41.11 26.62 -36.30
N LEU A 185 41.86 27.50 -37.00
CA LEU A 185 41.95 27.71 -38.45
C LEU A 185 41.06 28.85 -39.01
N ALA A 186 41.55 30.11 -38.87
CA ALA A 186 41.74 31.06 -39.97
C ALA A 186 42.12 32.47 -39.46
N GLU A 187 43.38 32.65 -39.07
CA GLU A 187 44.17 33.76 -39.61
C GLU A 187 44.82 33.16 -40.87
N TRP A 188 44.94 33.78 -42.05
CA TRP A 188 45.70 34.98 -42.40
C TRP A 188 45.26 35.50 -43.79
N ALA A 189 45.70 36.74 -44.09
CA ALA A 189 45.68 37.49 -45.36
C ALA A 189 44.41 38.32 -45.65
N ALA A 190 44.47 39.55 -46.16
CA ALA A 190 45.42 40.66 -46.20
C ALA A 190 44.75 41.72 -47.10
N THR A 191 44.88 42.99 -46.70
CA THR A 191 45.04 44.19 -47.54
C THR A 191 44.02 44.61 -48.62
N ALA A 192 43.55 45.85 -48.44
CA ALA A 192 43.49 46.99 -49.38
C ALA A 192 42.27 47.18 -50.32
N GLU A 193 42.01 48.48 -50.56
CA GLU A 193 41.05 49.13 -51.49
C GLU A 193 39.60 49.21 -50.98
N GLU A 194 38.83 50.31 -51.06
CA GLU A 194 38.96 51.70 -51.52
C GLU A 194 37.67 52.43 -51.01
N PHE A 195 37.71 53.77 -50.90
CA PHE A 195 36.63 54.75 -50.60
C PHE A 195 36.09 54.91 -49.18
#